data_AF-A0A834Y8H0-F1
#
_entry.id   AF-A0A834Y8H0-F1
#
_cell.length_a   1.000
_cell.length_b   1.000
_cell.length_c   1.000
_cell.angle_alpha   90.00
_cell.angle_beta   90.00
_cell.angle_gamma   90.00
#
_symmetry.space_group_name_H-M   'P 1'
#
loop_
_entity.id
_entity.type
_entity.pdbx_description
1 polymer ?
#
loop_
_entity_poly.entity_id
_entity_poly.type
_entity_poly.pdbx_seq_one_letter_code
_entity_poly.pdbx_strand_id
1 'polypeptide(L)'
;MSFFFPPYHQHEFPSHLPFGETRERERERERDGEREEREEATGFHGSRSSGRSSSQSPHHSNQRPEKEKKERFLISVSGITADLPGSNVRLNLSASEILKLADQIISKSKELHDTVASVPLDKIQHNHRYLPLNAVFAAIYKDLVTYMNVVSPLAELDAQQFPLVQSCVFPKMVSPSDDVRKASAEAERRIDAHVLMCSAEFKAPGISFVVRELRNIVISKREDVYRVIKAFAARGEWMSPEAKRYIQCLVRDFEQNGLNLTLSKREEVQRLRVQIEELSMRYIQNLNDDNTFLLFNETELFGLPPEFLKSLDKAENGKFKVTLRSHHVSPLLEFCKVGTTRRMVAVAYGQRCGEANLSVFEDLVHLRHKLARLLGYSNFADYAVESRMAKTSAKVFEFLEDISANLTDSAMSELTTLKDLKLQKKEEGESPFGIEDILYYVKRVDEQKFDLDFGAVKQYFPVSLVLSGVLKIFQDLFGLRFEEIENAEVWHSDVRLFSVLDFSSSELFGYFYLDLYSREGKYGHTCVMALQNGSLSFNGARQVTVL
;
A
#
# COMPACT_ATOMS: atom_id res chain seq x y z
N MET A 1 10.65 -1.80 2.03
CA MET A 1 11.12 -3.08 2.60
C MET A 1 11.93 -2.75 3.83
N SER A 2 11.28 -2.71 4.99
CA SER A 2 11.90 -2.30 6.26
C SER A 2 11.19 -3.01 7.40
N PHE A 3 11.41 -4.32 7.48
CA PHE A 3 11.28 -5.06 8.72
C PHE A 3 12.55 -5.89 8.81
N PHE A 4 13.49 -5.43 9.64
CA PHE A 4 14.28 -6.18 10.59
C PHE A 4 15.45 -5.31 11.07
N PHE A 5 15.55 -5.21 12.41
CA PHE A 5 16.47 -4.44 13.24
C PHE A 5 16.12 -2.96 13.50
N PRO A 6 15.65 -2.61 14.72
CA PRO A 6 15.68 -1.23 15.19
C PRO A 6 17.14 -0.77 15.39
N PRO A 7 17.46 0.51 15.13
CA PRO A 7 18.76 1.07 15.51
C PRO A 7 18.73 1.31 17.03
N TYR A 8 19.46 0.51 17.81
CA TYR A 8 19.69 0.81 19.22
C TYR A 8 21.06 1.49 19.38
N HIS A 9 21.02 2.77 19.73
CA HIS A 9 22.17 3.53 20.20
C HIS A 9 22.62 2.97 21.56
N GLN A 10 23.91 2.62 21.67
CA GLN A 10 24.55 2.40 22.97
C GLN A 10 24.71 3.76 23.66
N HIS A 11 23.90 4.03 24.68
CA HIS A 11 24.23 5.01 25.69
C HIS A 11 24.59 4.28 26.97
N GLU A 12 25.88 4.33 27.32
CA GLU A 12 26.34 4.12 28.69
C GLU A 12 25.78 5.27 29.55
N PHE A 13 25.03 4.96 30.61
CA PHE A 13 24.74 5.92 31.68
C PHE A 13 25.23 5.39 33.02
N PRO A 14 25.87 6.22 33.84
CA PRO A 14 26.46 5.82 35.11
C PRO A 14 25.42 5.68 36.21
N SER A 15 25.75 4.83 37.17
CA SER A 15 25.04 4.56 38.41
C SER A 15 24.91 5.78 39.34
N HIS A 16 23.70 5.97 39.89
CA HIS A 16 23.35 6.41 41.27
C HIS A 16 22.24 7.48 41.34
N LEU A 17 21.03 7.09 41.81
CA LEU A 17 20.27 7.60 42.99
C LEU A 17 18.74 7.35 42.86
N PRO A 18 17.99 7.22 43.98
CA PRO A 18 16.69 6.52 44.04
C PRO A 18 15.49 7.46 44.14
N PHE A 19 14.32 7.03 43.63
CA PHE A 19 13.02 7.52 44.11
C PHE A 19 11.98 6.39 44.03
N GLY A 20 11.51 5.98 45.21
CA GLY A 20 10.39 5.06 45.42
C GLY A 20 9.22 5.77 46.13
N GLU A 21 8.12 5.01 46.26
CA GLU A 21 7.01 5.17 47.23
C GLU A 21 5.72 5.93 46.86
N THR A 22 5.48 6.37 45.62
CA THR A 22 4.18 7.02 45.28
C THR A 22 3.26 6.26 44.33
N ARG A 23 3.70 5.16 43.68
CA ARG A 23 2.88 4.43 42.70
C ARG A 23 2.12 3.20 43.19
N GLU A 24 2.40 2.71 44.40
CA GLU A 24 1.71 1.50 44.93
C GLU A 24 0.35 1.80 45.55
N ARG A 25 0.08 3.04 46.01
CA ARG A 25 -1.21 3.38 46.63
C ARG A 25 -2.35 3.67 45.65
N GLU A 26 -2.06 3.89 44.37
CA GLU A 26 -3.09 4.12 43.35
C GLU A 26 -3.58 2.80 42.71
N ARG A 27 -2.73 1.77 42.62
CA ARG A 27 -3.09 0.45 42.04
C ARG A 27 -3.93 -0.46 42.94
N GLU A 28 -4.09 -0.13 44.21
CA GLU A 28 -4.99 -0.86 45.12
C GLU A 28 -6.43 -0.33 45.09
N ARG A 29 -6.65 0.94 44.74
CA ARG A 29 -8.00 1.51 44.67
C ARG A 29 -8.78 1.15 43.39
N GLU A 30 -8.08 0.85 42.29
CA GLU A 30 -8.73 0.45 41.04
C GLU A 30 -9.16 -1.03 41.03
N ARG A 31 -8.52 -1.89 41.84
CA ARG A 31 -8.86 -3.32 41.91
C ARG A 31 -10.10 -3.64 42.75
N ASP A 32 -10.48 -2.76 43.67
CA ASP A 32 -11.69 -2.94 44.47
C ASP A 32 -12.96 -2.47 43.73
N GLY A 33 -12.84 -1.57 42.74
CA GLY A 33 -13.98 -1.10 41.93
C GLY A 33 -14.48 -2.11 40.89
N GLU A 34 -13.59 -2.95 40.32
CA GLU A 34 -13.96 -3.93 39.29
C GLU A 34 -14.60 -5.22 39.85
N ARG A 35 -14.63 -5.37 41.18
CA ARG A 35 -15.19 -6.57 41.83
C ARG A 35 -16.69 -6.46 42.12
N GLU A 36 -17.25 -5.25 42.20
CA GLU A 36 -18.69 -5.03 42.45
C GLU A 36 -19.56 -5.12 41.18
N GLU A 37 -19.01 -4.96 39.97
CA GLU A 37 -19.80 -5.03 38.72
C GLU A 37 -19.99 -6.45 38.15
N ARG A 38 -19.40 -7.49 38.75
CA ARG A 38 -19.49 -8.88 38.28
C ARG A 38 -20.54 -9.76 38.96
N GLU A 39 -21.29 -9.26 39.93
CA GLU A 39 -22.30 -10.04 40.65
C GLU A 39 -23.76 -9.86 40.18
N GLU A 40 -24.05 -8.95 39.22
CA GLU A 40 -25.44 -8.71 38.76
C GLU A 40 -25.88 -9.43 37.47
N ALA A 41 -25.04 -10.26 36.86
CA ALA A 41 -25.34 -10.90 35.57
C ALA A 41 -25.30 -12.44 35.60
N THR A 42 -26.00 -13.09 36.54
CA THR A 42 -26.32 -14.52 36.42
C THR A 42 -27.74 -14.85 36.87
N GLY A 43 -28.61 -15.13 35.90
CA GLY A 43 -29.92 -15.73 36.18
C GLY A 43 -30.77 -15.79 34.93
N PHE A 44 -30.85 -16.95 34.27
CA PHE A 44 -32.11 -17.59 33.88
C PHE A 44 -31.85 -18.97 33.22
N HIS A 45 -32.70 -19.93 33.57
CA HIS A 45 -32.56 -21.37 33.36
C HIS A 45 -33.57 -21.89 32.31
N GLY A 46 -33.13 -22.85 31.48
CA GLY A 46 -33.88 -24.06 31.14
C GLY A 46 -34.80 -24.10 29.91
N SER A 47 -34.56 -25.06 28.99
CA SER A 47 -35.37 -26.30 28.86
C SER A 47 -35.04 -27.14 27.59
N ARG A 48 -35.24 -28.46 27.73
CA ARG A 48 -34.80 -29.61 26.91
C ARG A 48 -35.72 -29.98 25.71
N SER A 49 -35.17 -30.71 24.73
CA SER A 49 -35.69 -32.00 24.15
C SER A 49 -34.78 -32.42 22.96
N SER A 50 -33.99 -33.51 23.02
CA SER A 50 -34.25 -34.94 22.74
C SER A 50 -34.79 -35.30 21.35
N GLY A 51 -33.96 -35.95 20.52
CA GLY A 51 -34.37 -36.68 19.31
C GLY A 51 -33.22 -37.48 18.68
N ARG A 52 -33.19 -38.80 18.92
CA ARG A 52 -32.29 -39.80 18.28
C ARG A 52 -32.75 -40.09 16.85
N SER A 53 -31.81 -40.36 15.93
CA SER A 53 -31.87 -41.57 15.08
C SER A 53 -30.54 -41.84 14.37
N SER A 54 -30.33 -43.11 14.06
CA SER A 54 -29.13 -43.82 13.65
C SER A 54 -29.22 -44.29 12.19
N SER A 55 -28.09 -44.36 11.48
CA SER A 55 -27.75 -45.39 10.44
C SER A 55 -26.38 -45.03 9.84
N GLN A 56 -25.31 -45.79 10.12
CA GLN A 56 -24.79 -46.95 9.38
C GLN A 56 -24.51 -46.71 7.89
N SER A 57 -23.20 -46.78 7.57
CA SER A 57 -22.51 -46.74 6.28
C SER A 57 -22.82 -47.98 5.39
N PRO A 58 -22.32 -48.07 4.13
CA PRO A 58 -20.90 -48.38 3.89
C PRO A 58 -20.26 -47.74 2.64
N HIS A 59 -18.92 -47.83 2.65
CA HIS A 59 -17.98 -47.66 1.54
C HIS A 59 -18.49 -48.06 0.15
N HIS A 60 -18.15 -47.23 -0.84
CA HIS A 60 -17.73 -47.73 -2.15
C HIS A 60 -16.56 -46.91 -2.71
N SER A 61 -15.45 -47.62 -2.87
CA SER A 61 -14.38 -47.33 -3.80
C SER A 61 -14.91 -47.28 -5.24
N ASN A 62 -14.47 -46.30 -6.02
CA ASN A 62 -14.19 -46.54 -7.44
C ASN A 62 -13.34 -45.42 -8.05
N GLN A 63 -12.13 -45.81 -8.44
CA GLN A 63 -11.29 -45.14 -9.43
C GLN A 63 -12.02 -45.11 -10.77
N ARG A 64 -12.01 -43.97 -11.48
CA ARG A 64 -12.21 -43.88 -12.93
C ARG A 64 -11.41 -42.72 -13.52
N PRO A 65 -11.01 -42.80 -14.81
CA PRO A 65 -9.66 -42.49 -15.24
C PRO A 65 -9.52 -41.12 -15.90
N GLU A 66 -8.30 -40.58 -15.82
CA GLU A 66 -7.76 -39.61 -16.77
C GLU A 66 -7.87 -40.14 -18.20
N LYS A 67 -8.84 -39.64 -18.99
CA LYS A 67 -8.84 -39.57 -20.47
C LYS A 67 -10.19 -39.09 -20.98
N GLU A 68 -10.58 -37.86 -20.66
CA GLU A 68 -11.72 -37.18 -21.33
C GLU A 68 -11.67 -35.65 -21.17
N LYS A 69 -10.45 -35.06 -21.19
CA LYS A 69 -10.21 -33.60 -21.12
C LYS A 69 -9.46 -33.02 -22.32
N LYS A 70 -9.43 -33.74 -23.45
CA LYS A 70 -8.85 -33.26 -24.72
C LYS A 70 -9.80 -33.58 -25.86
N GLU A 71 -10.89 -32.82 -25.96
CA GLU A 71 -11.64 -32.55 -27.20
C GLU A 71 -12.93 -31.80 -26.83
N ARG A 72 -12.80 -30.49 -26.61
CA ARG A 72 -13.88 -29.50 -26.75
C ARG A 72 -13.24 -28.11 -26.83
N PHE A 73 -12.56 -27.89 -27.95
CA PHE A 73 -12.28 -26.56 -28.47
C PHE A 73 -12.89 -26.51 -29.88
N LEU A 74 -13.43 -25.34 -30.22
CA LEU A 74 -14.08 -24.95 -31.48
C LEU A 74 -15.60 -25.17 -31.56
N ILE A 75 -16.36 -24.40 -30.78
CA ILE A 75 -17.48 -23.64 -31.34
C ILE A 75 -17.42 -22.22 -30.75
N SER A 76 -17.10 -21.26 -31.62
CA SER A 76 -17.29 -19.84 -31.38
C SER A 76 -18.77 -19.54 -31.22
N VAL A 77 -19.17 -18.99 -30.07
CA VAL A 77 -20.36 -18.16 -29.99
C VAL A 77 -19.86 -16.76 -29.70
N SER A 78 -20.09 -15.88 -30.67
CA SER A 78 -19.96 -14.43 -30.57
C SER A 78 -20.36 -13.94 -29.19
N GLY A 79 -19.36 -13.42 -28.47
CA GLY A 79 -19.48 -12.91 -27.11
C GLY A 79 -20.50 -11.79 -27.03
N ILE A 80 -21.56 -12.04 -26.26
CA ILE A 80 -22.22 -10.98 -25.52
C ILE A 80 -21.50 -11.00 -24.18
N THR A 81 -20.41 -10.25 -24.08
CA THR A 81 -19.82 -9.88 -22.80
C THR A 81 -20.91 -9.12 -22.03
N ALA A 82 -21.17 -9.52 -20.77
CA ALA A 82 -22.09 -8.76 -19.94
C ALA A 82 -21.45 -7.38 -19.68
N ASP A 83 -21.91 -6.35 -20.40
CA ASP A 83 -21.56 -4.96 -20.11
C ASP A 83 -21.88 -4.71 -18.63
N LEU A 84 -20.87 -4.37 -17.83
CA LEU A 84 -21.03 -4.11 -16.40
C LEU A 84 -21.66 -2.72 -16.21
N PRO A 85 -22.94 -2.62 -15.78
CA PRO A 85 -23.58 -1.32 -15.66
C PRO A 85 -22.80 -0.37 -14.75
N GLY A 86 -22.55 0.84 -15.24
CA GLY A 86 -21.81 1.88 -14.52
C GLY A 86 -20.29 1.74 -14.53
N SER A 87 -19.72 0.69 -15.14
CA SER A 87 -18.27 0.53 -15.31
C SER A 87 -17.79 1.14 -16.62
N ASN A 88 -16.71 1.93 -16.55
CA ASN A 88 -15.97 2.42 -17.72
C ASN A 88 -14.59 1.73 -17.87
N VAL A 89 -14.33 0.70 -17.05
CA VAL A 89 -13.08 -0.07 -17.10
C VAL A 89 -13.05 -0.89 -18.38
N ARG A 90 -11.95 -0.82 -19.12
CA ARG A 90 -11.71 -1.61 -20.33
C ARG A 90 -10.69 -2.69 -20.04
N LEU A 91 -11.08 -3.94 -20.24
CA LEU A 91 -10.20 -5.09 -20.04
C LEU A 91 -9.71 -5.62 -21.39
N ASN A 92 -8.74 -6.53 -21.34
CA ASN A 92 -8.24 -7.30 -22.49
C ASN A 92 -7.80 -6.48 -23.72
N LEU A 93 -7.41 -5.22 -23.51
CA LEU A 93 -6.84 -4.37 -24.55
C LEU A 93 -5.55 -4.97 -25.11
N SER A 94 -5.41 -4.96 -26.43
CA SER A 94 -4.15 -5.29 -27.09
C SER A 94 -3.06 -4.26 -26.77
N ALA A 95 -1.80 -4.63 -26.98
CA ALA A 95 -0.66 -3.72 -26.80
C ALA A 95 -0.82 -2.40 -27.58
N SER A 96 -1.33 -2.45 -28.82
CA SER A 96 -1.60 -1.26 -29.63
C SER A 96 -2.75 -0.40 -29.11
N GLU A 97 -3.81 -1.02 -28.58
CA GLU A 97 -4.96 -0.31 -28.04
C GLU A 97 -4.61 0.41 -26.74
N ILE A 98 -3.76 -0.20 -25.90
CA ILE A 98 -3.24 0.43 -24.68
C ILE A 98 -2.47 1.72 -25.01
N LEU A 99 -1.53 1.67 -25.95
CA LEU A 99 -0.74 2.84 -26.33
C LEU A 99 -1.61 3.93 -26.97
N LYS A 100 -2.55 3.55 -27.84
CA LYS A 100 -3.49 4.50 -28.46
C LYS A 100 -4.40 5.16 -27.42
N LEU A 101 -4.87 4.41 -26.43
CA LEU A 101 -5.69 4.94 -25.34
C LEU A 101 -4.89 5.91 -24.47
N ALA A 102 -3.63 5.61 -24.17
CA ALA A 102 -2.73 6.50 -23.45
C ALA A 102 -2.56 7.85 -24.17
N ASP A 103 -2.31 7.82 -25.49
CA ASP A 103 -2.17 9.05 -26.29
C ASP A 103 -3.49 9.87 -26.31
N GLN A 104 -4.65 9.21 -26.35
CA GLN A 104 -5.97 9.87 -26.26
C GLN A 104 -6.20 10.52 -24.89
N ILE A 105 -5.85 9.84 -23.80
CA ILE A 105 -5.95 10.37 -22.43
C ILE A 105 -5.11 11.65 -22.31
N ILE A 106 -3.85 11.59 -22.78
CA ILE A 106 -2.91 12.71 -22.77
C ILE A 106 -3.47 13.89 -23.58
N SER A 107 -3.94 13.64 -24.80
CA SER A 107 -4.48 14.68 -25.67
C SER A 107 -5.70 15.39 -25.05
N LYS A 108 -6.68 14.62 -24.56
CA LYS A 108 -7.90 15.17 -23.94
C LYS A 108 -7.58 15.94 -22.65
N SER A 109 -6.65 15.42 -21.86
CA SER A 109 -6.20 16.10 -20.64
C SER A 109 -5.55 17.44 -20.98
N LYS A 110 -4.65 17.46 -21.96
CA LYS A 110 -3.99 18.70 -22.41
C LYS A 110 -4.99 19.75 -22.86
N GLU A 111 -5.90 19.39 -23.76
CA GLU A 111 -6.93 20.29 -24.32
C GLU A 111 -7.77 20.93 -23.20
N LEU A 112 -8.16 20.14 -22.20
CA LEU A 112 -8.95 20.67 -21.09
C LEU A 112 -8.15 21.60 -20.20
N HIS A 113 -6.91 21.26 -19.85
CA HIS A 113 -6.08 22.14 -19.05
C HIS A 113 -5.80 23.46 -19.79
N ASP A 114 -5.58 23.42 -21.11
CA ASP A 114 -5.43 24.60 -21.98
C ASP A 114 -6.71 25.46 -21.97
N THR A 115 -7.88 24.82 -21.98
CA THR A 115 -9.17 25.51 -21.87
C THR A 115 -9.31 26.22 -20.51
N VAL A 116 -9.01 25.53 -19.40
CA VAL A 116 -9.08 26.11 -18.04
C VAL A 116 -8.09 27.25 -17.87
N ALA A 117 -6.87 27.11 -18.40
CA ALA A 117 -5.86 28.14 -18.39
C ALA A 117 -6.24 29.40 -19.18
N SER A 118 -7.06 29.25 -20.22
CA SER A 118 -7.52 30.37 -21.05
C SER A 118 -8.63 31.21 -20.42
N VAL A 119 -9.17 30.81 -19.26
CA VAL A 119 -10.24 31.54 -18.56
C VAL A 119 -9.71 32.93 -18.13
N PRO A 120 -10.31 34.04 -18.61
CA PRO A 120 -9.87 35.39 -18.28
C PRO A 120 -9.95 35.70 -16.78
N LEU A 121 -9.00 36.50 -16.28
CA LEU A 121 -8.91 36.89 -14.86
C LEU A 121 -9.53 38.27 -14.54
N ASP A 122 -10.05 39.02 -15.53
CA ASP A 122 -10.55 40.40 -15.37
C ASP A 122 -12.10 40.40 -15.19
N LYS A 123 -12.78 41.07 -14.24
CA LYS A 123 -12.47 42.24 -13.38
C LYS A 123 -12.56 41.93 -11.87
N ILE A 124 -11.44 42.08 -11.19
CA ILE A 124 -11.39 42.54 -9.79
C ILE A 124 -11.61 44.06 -9.81
N GLN A 125 -12.85 44.53 -9.92
CA GLN A 125 -13.20 45.92 -9.57
C GLN A 125 -14.72 46.11 -9.36
N HIS A 126 -15.03 46.83 -8.29
CA HIS A 126 -16.33 47.23 -7.77
C HIS A 126 -17.38 47.68 -8.80
N ASN A 127 -18.65 47.44 -8.44
CA ASN A 127 -19.87 48.10 -8.89
C ASN A 127 -20.15 48.11 -10.40
N HIS A 128 -21.05 47.23 -10.85
CA HIS A 128 -21.85 47.48 -12.05
C HIS A 128 -23.33 47.48 -11.71
N ARG A 129 -23.86 48.69 -11.61
CA ARG A 129 -25.28 49.02 -11.56
C ARG A 129 -25.82 49.03 -13.00
N TYR A 130 -26.90 48.28 -13.22
CA TYR A 130 -27.86 48.34 -14.33
C TYR A 130 -27.42 47.94 -15.75
N LEU A 131 -27.74 46.69 -16.12
CA LEU A 131 -28.03 46.24 -17.49
C LEU A 131 -29.10 45.11 -17.44
N PRO A 132 -29.92 44.89 -18.50
CA PRO A 132 -31.11 44.03 -18.45
C PRO A 132 -30.80 42.52 -18.36
N LEU A 133 -31.60 41.82 -17.55
CA LEU A 133 -31.28 40.55 -16.88
C LEU A 133 -30.91 39.34 -17.77
N ASN A 134 -31.39 39.23 -19.02
CA ASN A 134 -31.35 37.93 -19.71
C ASN A 134 -30.18 37.75 -20.70
N ALA A 135 -29.72 38.82 -21.36
CA ALA A 135 -28.56 38.76 -22.27
C ALA A 135 -27.24 39.03 -21.55
N VAL A 136 -27.31 39.77 -20.44
CA VAL A 136 -26.18 40.19 -19.63
C VAL A 136 -25.73 39.05 -18.72
N PHE A 137 -26.64 38.23 -18.18
CA PHE A 137 -26.24 37.04 -17.42
C PHE A 137 -25.46 36.04 -18.28
N ALA A 138 -25.87 35.79 -19.53
CA ALA A 138 -25.18 34.84 -20.41
C ALA A 138 -23.81 35.36 -20.91
N ALA A 139 -23.65 36.67 -21.09
CA ALA A 139 -22.38 37.28 -21.50
C ALA A 139 -21.43 37.55 -20.32
N ILE A 140 -21.93 38.02 -19.17
CA ILE A 140 -21.13 38.32 -17.97
C ILE A 140 -20.59 37.04 -17.32
N TYR A 141 -21.33 35.93 -17.31
CA TYR A 141 -20.83 34.67 -16.74
C TYR A 141 -19.76 33.98 -17.60
N LYS A 142 -19.63 34.34 -18.88
CA LYS A 142 -18.63 33.75 -19.78
C LYS A 142 -17.21 34.23 -19.48
N ASP A 143 -17.10 35.43 -18.91
CA ASP A 143 -15.83 36.11 -18.63
C ASP A 143 -15.44 36.08 -17.14
N LEU A 144 -16.19 35.36 -16.29
CA LEU A 144 -15.91 35.22 -14.87
C LEU A 144 -15.30 33.84 -14.56
N VAL A 145 -14.30 33.82 -13.68
CA VAL A 145 -13.73 32.59 -13.09
C VAL A 145 -14.78 31.95 -12.17
N THR A 146 -15.42 30.86 -12.58
CA THR A 146 -16.49 30.18 -11.84
C THR A 146 -16.15 28.72 -11.54
N TYR A 147 -16.92 28.09 -10.66
CA TYR A 147 -16.81 26.65 -10.43
C TYR A 147 -16.98 25.84 -11.73
N MET A 148 -17.92 26.24 -12.59
CA MET A 148 -18.31 25.50 -13.79
C MET A 148 -17.28 25.53 -14.93
N ASN A 149 -16.48 26.58 -15.05
CA ASN A 149 -15.46 26.69 -16.11
C ASN A 149 -14.03 26.41 -15.61
N VAL A 150 -13.80 26.33 -14.29
CA VAL A 150 -12.46 26.09 -13.73
C VAL A 150 -12.38 24.77 -12.98
N VAL A 151 -13.27 24.51 -12.02
CA VAL A 151 -13.12 23.39 -11.07
C VAL A 151 -13.87 22.15 -11.54
N SER A 152 -15.14 22.30 -11.94
CA SER A 152 -15.99 21.19 -12.43
C SER A 152 -15.32 20.43 -13.58
N PRO A 153 -14.77 21.10 -14.61
CA PRO A 153 -14.18 20.38 -15.73
C PRO A 153 -12.98 19.52 -15.31
N LEU A 154 -12.13 20.04 -14.42
CA LEU A 154 -10.98 19.28 -13.90
C LEU A 154 -11.43 18.07 -13.07
N ALA A 155 -12.41 18.24 -12.19
CA ALA A 155 -12.96 17.15 -11.39
C ALA A 155 -13.62 16.06 -12.26
N GLU A 156 -14.35 16.47 -13.30
CA GLU A 156 -14.97 15.55 -14.26
C GLU A 156 -13.92 14.81 -15.10
N LEU A 157 -12.86 15.50 -15.52
CA LEU A 157 -11.75 14.87 -16.21
C LEU A 157 -11.10 13.80 -15.34
N ASP A 158 -10.85 14.12 -14.06
CA ASP A 158 -10.23 13.20 -13.12
C ASP A 158 -11.08 11.93 -12.96
N ALA A 159 -12.39 12.08 -12.76
CA ALA A 159 -13.33 10.97 -12.61
C ALA A 159 -13.46 10.11 -13.89
N GLN A 160 -13.54 10.75 -15.07
CA GLN A 160 -13.67 10.06 -16.36
C GLN A 160 -12.39 9.35 -16.77
N GLN A 161 -11.23 9.98 -16.55
CA GLN A 161 -9.96 9.43 -17.00
C GLN A 161 -9.43 8.34 -16.08
N PHE A 162 -9.78 8.35 -14.78
CA PHE A 162 -9.30 7.34 -13.85
C PHE A 162 -9.44 5.89 -14.35
N PRO A 163 -10.64 5.39 -14.70
CA PRO A 163 -10.78 4.02 -15.18
C PRO A 163 -10.07 3.76 -16.51
N LEU A 164 -9.93 4.78 -17.37
CA LEU A 164 -9.20 4.64 -18.64
C LEU A 164 -7.69 4.56 -18.42
N VAL A 165 -7.14 5.34 -17.48
CA VAL A 165 -5.75 5.24 -17.04
C VAL A 165 -5.51 3.86 -16.44
N GLN A 166 -6.39 3.37 -15.56
CA GLN A 166 -6.29 2.03 -14.99
C GLN A 166 -6.30 0.95 -16.08
N SER A 167 -7.15 1.09 -17.09
CA SER A 167 -7.18 0.18 -18.26
C SER A 167 -5.84 0.14 -19.03
N CYS A 168 -5.04 1.21 -18.97
CA CYS A 168 -3.71 1.25 -19.58
C CYS A 168 -2.61 0.68 -18.67
N VAL A 169 -2.67 0.96 -17.36
CA VAL A 169 -1.54 0.70 -16.43
C VAL A 169 -1.69 -0.57 -15.62
N PHE A 170 -2.90 -1.07 -15.41
CA PHE A 170 -3.16 -2.30 -14.68
C PHE A 170 -2.63 -3.57 -15.38
N PRO A 171 -2.71 -3.71 -16.72
CA PRO A 171 -2.28 -4.93 -17.40
C PRO A 171 -0.84 -5.36 -17.14
N LYS A 172 0.11 -4.45 -16.90
CA LYS A 172 1.49 -4.81 -16.52
C LYS A 172 1.58 -5.69 -15.27
N MET A 173 0.57 -5.63 -14.40
CA MET A 173 0.54 -6.32 -13.10
C MET A 173 -0.08 -7.71 -13.20
N VAL A 174 -0.91 -7.98 -14.21
CA VAL A 174 -1.77 -9.18 -14.23
C VAL A 174 -1.81 -9.91 -15.56
N SER A 175 -1.46 -9.25 -16.67
CA SER A 175 -1.61 -9.82 -18.00
C SER A 175 -0.65 -11.02 -18.19
N PRO A 176 -1.14 -12.15 -18.72
CA PRO A 176 -0.26 -13.26 -19.08
C PRO A 176 0.65 -12.92 -20.28
N SER A 177 0.27 -11.94 -21.11
CA SER A 177 1.03 -11.53 -22.30
C SER A 177 2.14 -10.54 -21.97
N ASP A 178 3.39 -10.90 -22.32
CA ASP A 178 4.56 -10.05 -22.10
C ASP A 178 4.50 -8.73 -22.90
N ASP A 179 4.04 -8.79 -24.15
CA ASP A 179 3.90 -7.60 -25.00
C ASP A 179 2.87 -6.61 -24.43
N VAL A 180 1.77 -7.13 -23.88
CA VAL A 180 0.76 -6.30 -23.20
C VAL A 180 1.35 -5.67 -21.93
N ARG A 181 2.13 -6.41 -21.14
CA ARG A 181 2.78 -5.85 -19.94
C ARG A 181 3.79 -4.75 -20.30
N LYS A 182 4.59 -4.95 -21.34
CA LYS A 182 5.55 -3.95 -21.84
C LYS A 182 4.85 -2.70 -22.35
N ALA A 183 3.80 -2.85 -23.15
CA ALA A 183 3.00 -1.72 -23.63
C ALA A 183 2.32 -0.95 -22.50
N SER A 184 1.81 -1.67 -21.49
CA SER A 184 1.23 -1.07 -20.28
C SER A 184 2.26 -0.27 -19.47
N ALA A 185 3.48 -0.77 -19.31
CA ALA A 185 4.58 -0.04 -18.67
C ALA A 185 5.03 1.20 -19.46
N GLU A 186 5.02 1.15 -20.80
CA GLU A 186 5.26 2.31 -21.66
C GLU A 186 4.14 3.34 -21.55
N ALA A 187 2.88 2.91 -21.60
CA ALA A 187 1.71 3.78 -21.45
C ALA A 187 1.73 4.52 -20.11
N GLU A 188 2.03 3.82 -19.02
CA GLU A 188 2.23 4.43 -17.71
C GLU A 188 3.30 5.52 -17.76
N ARG A 189 4.50 5.22 -18.28
CA ARG A 189 5.58 6.22 -18.38
C ARG A 189 5.15 7.48 -19.13
N ARG A 190 4.37 7.35 -20.22
CA ARG A 190 3.86 8.51 -20.98
C ARG A 190 2.82 9.30 -20.20
N ILE A 191 1.85 8.61 -19.59
CA ILE A 191 0.78 9.24 -18.81
C ILE A 191 1.39 9.97 -17.61
N ASP A 192 2.32 9.34 -16.90
CA ASP A 192 3.00 9.92 -15.75
C ASP A 192 3.78 11.18 -16.13
N ALA A 193 4.54 11.12 -17.24
CA ALA A 193 5.26 12.27 -17.76
C ALA A 193 4.31 13.43 -18.10
N HIS A 194 3.13 13.14 -18.66
CA HIS A 194 2.12 14.16 -18.94
C HIS A 194 1.46 14.73 -17.69
N VAL A 195 1.05 13.88 -16.74
CA VAL A 195 0.42 14.30 -15.47
C VAL A 195 1.36 15.22 -14.69
N LEU A 196 2.65 14.89 -14.65
CA LEU A 196 3.69 15.72 -14.03
C LEU A 196 3.82 17.10 -14.67
N MET A 197 3.53 17.23 -15.96
CA MET A 197 3.59 18.49 -16.68
C MET A 197 2.32 19.32 -16.53
N CYS A 198 1.14 18.69 -16.42
CA CYS A 198 -0.15 19.35 -16.54
C CYS A 198 -0.92 19.59 -15.23
N SER A 199 -0.79 18.72 -14.22
CA SER A 199 -1.68 18.73 -13.05
C SER A 199 -0.98 19.15 -11.74
N ALA A 200 -1.77 19.60 -10.77
CA ALA A 200 -1.36 19.87 -9.39
C ALA A 200 -1.10 18.57 -8.62
N GLU A 201 -1.95 17.57 -8.80
CA GLU A 201 -1.78 16.17 -8.40
C GLU A 201 -3.01 15.39 -8.87
N PHE A 202 -2.79 14.10 -9.13
CA PHE A 202 -3.83 13.10 -9.19
C PHE A 202 -3.63 12.18 -7.97
N LYS A 203 -4.35 12.42 -6.87
CA LYS A 203 -4.35 11.56 -5.67
C LYS A 203 -5.35 10.42 -5.84
N ALA A 204 -5.10 9.51 -6.76
CA ALA A 204 -5.76 8.22 -6.67
C ALA A 204 -4.92 7.26 -5.82
N PRO A 205 -5.46 6.67 -4.75
CA PRO A 205 -4.85 5.51 -4.12
C PRO A 205 -4.78 4.37 -5.15
N GLY A 206 -3.59 3.81 -5.37
CA GLY A 206 -3.40 2.67 -6.29
C GLY A 206 -2.62 2.95 -7.58
N ILE A 207 -2.11 4.16 -7.80
CA ILE A 207 -1.12 4.36 -8.86
C ILE A 207 0.26 3.86 -8.39
N SER A 208 0.94 3.16 -9.30
CA SER A 208 2.25 2.52 -9.19
C SER A 208 3.31 3.25 -8.37
N PHE A 209 4.17 2.45 -7.74
CA PHE A 209 5.41 2.85 -7.08
C PHE A 209 6.25 3.84 -7.91
N VAL A 210 6.23 3.72 -9.25
CA VAL A 210 6.96 4.59 -10.19
C VAL A 210 6.47 6.05 -10.18
N VAL A 211 5.17 6.29 -9.97
CA VAL A 211 4.62 7.67 -9.86
C VAL A 211 5.03 8.33 -8.56
N ARG A 212 5.31 7.55 -7.52
CA ARG A 212 5.77 8.09 -6.25
C ARG A 212 7.23 8.57 -6.33
N GLU A 213 8.05 7.94 -7.17
CA GLU A 213 9.45 8.32 -7.44
C GLU A 213 9.53 9.52 -8.39
N LEU A 214 8.82 9.51 -9.53
CA LEU A 214 8.83 10.66 -10.46
C LEU A 214 8.13 11.92 -9.91
N ARG A 215 7.20 11.78 -8.95
CA ARG A 215 6.56 12.90 -8.22
C ARG A 215 7.56 13.78 -7.51
N ASN A 216 8.63 13.17 -7.00
CA ASN A 216 9.69 13.92 -6.32
C ASN A 216 10.60 14.61 -7.31
N ILE A 217 10.49 14.42 -8.63
CA ILE A 217 11.38 15.05 -9.61
C ILE A 217 10.74 16.27 -10.24
N VAL A 218 9.56 16.15 -10.85
CA VAL A 218 9.04 17.16 -11.78
C VAL A 218 8.12 18.17 -11.07
N ILE A 219 8.41 19.45 -11.24
CA ILE A 219 7.53 20.55 -10.85
C ILE A 219 6.46 20.74 -11.93
N SER A 220 5.19 20.72 -11.51
CA SER A 220 4.06 21.08 -12.37
C SER A 220 4.31 22.45 -13.02
N LYS A 221 4.21 22.52 -14.35
CA LYS A 221 4.58 23.73 -15.11
C LYS A 221 3.39 24.61 -15.46
N ARG A 222 2.16 24.18 -15.15
CA ARG A 222 0.93 24.91 -15.45
C ARG A 222 0.64 26.03 -14.47
N GLU A 223 1.53 27.02 -14.46
CA GLU A 223 1.33 28.25 -13.66
C GLU A 223 0.06 29.00 -14.10
N ASP A 224 -0.28 28.91 -15.38
CA ASP A 224 -1.53 29.39 -15.97
C ASP A 224 -2.77 28.77 -15.30
N VAL A 225 -2.86 27.44 -15.18
CA VAL A 225 -3.97 26.74 -14.52
C VAL A 225 -4.01 27.06 -13.02
N TYR A 226 -2.85 27.05 -12.36
CA TYR A 226 -2.73 27.39 -10.95
C TYR A 226 -3.24 28.81 -10.64
N ARG A 227 -2.90 29.81 -11.47
CA ARG A 227 -3.38 31.18 -11.30
C ARG A 227 -4.90 31.27 -11.32
N VAL A 228 -5.55 30.56 -12.25
CA VAL A 228 -7.00 30.54 -12.39
C VAL A 228 -7.67 29.86 -11.17
N ILE A 229 -7.14 28.71 -10.73
CA ILE A 229 -7.67 28.00 -9.54
C ILE A 229 -7.47 28.83 -8.27
N LYS A 230 -6.30 29.47 -8.11
CA LYS A 230 -6.02 30.33 -6.95
C LYS A 230 -6.91 31.56 -6.93
N ALA A 231 -7.15 32.18 -8.08
CA ALA A 231 -8.10 33.27 -8.22
C ALA A 231 -9.51 32.84 -7.82
N PHE A 232 -9.96 31.66 -8.27
CA PHE A 232 -11.25 31.09 -7.84
C PHE A 232 -11.31 30.87 -6.33
N ALA A 233 -10.30 30.22 -5.75
CA ALA A 233 -10.24 29.91 -4.33
C ALA A 233 -10.30 31.17 -3.45
N ALA A 234 -9.70 32.28 -3.89
CA ALA A 234 -9.70 33.56 -3.19
C ALA A 234 -11.08 34.27 -3.17
N ARG A 235 -11.98 33.97 -4.12
CA ARG A 235 -13.33 34.58 -4.17
C ARG A 235 -14.26 34.08 -3.07
N GLY A 236 -14.00 32.89 -2.52
CA GLY A 236 -14.78 32.35 -1.40
C GLY A 236 -16.26 32.11 -1.73
N GLU A 237 -16.60 31.81 -2.98
CA GLU A 237 -17.98 31.49 -3.38
C GLU A 237 -18.54 30.32 -2.56
N TRP A 238 -19.86 30.33 -2.31
CA TRP A 238 -20.52 29.25 -1.60
C TRP A 238 -20.47 27.95 -2.40
N MET A 239 -20.04 26.86 -1.77
CA MET A 239 -19.88 25.54 -2.38
C MET A 239 -20.07 24.43 -1.34
N SER A 240 -20.26 23.19 -1.78
CA SER A 240 -20.33 22.05 -0.86
C SER A 240 -19.00 21.89 -0.08
N PRO A 241 -19.03 21.31 1.14
CA PRO A 241 -17.82 21.06 1.92
C PRO A 241 -16.77 20.24 1.15
N GLU A 242 -17.22 19.28 0.34
CA GLU A 242 -16.36 18.45 -0.50
C GLU A 242 -15.69 19.25 -1.61
N ALA A 243 -16.45 20.10 -2.34
CA ALA A 243 -15.89 20.97 -3.37
C ALA A 243 -14.84 21.93 -2.79
N LYS A 244 -15.11 22.51 -1.62
CA LYS A 244 -14.14 23.35 -0.89
C LYS A 244 -12.86 22.59 -0.57
N ARG A 245 -12.99 21.35 -0.09
CA ARG A 245 -11.87 20.48 0.25
C ARG A 245 -11.05 20.09 -0.99
N TYR A 246 -11.70 19.81 -2.12
CA TYR A 246 -11.05 19.51 -3.40
C TYR A 246 -10.20 20.69 -3.89
N ILE A 247 -10.74 21.90 -3.89
CA ILE A 247 -10.00 23.11 -4.30
C ILE A 247 -8.82 23.38 -3.37
N GLN A 248 -8.99 23.21 -2.05
CA GLN A 248 -7.89 23.32 -1.09
C GLN A 248 -6.79 22.28 -1.35
N CYS A 249 -7.15 21.04 -1.74
CA CYS A 249 -6.17 20.06 -2.20
C CYS A 249 -5.43 20.57 -3.44
N LEU A 250 -6.15 20.98 -4.50
CA LEU A 250 -5.55 21.43 -5.75
C LEU A 250 -4.55 22.57 -5.52
N VAL A 251 -4.94 23.61 -4.77
CA VAL A 251 -4.05 24.73 -4.45
C VAL A 251 -2.83 24.26 -3.68
N ARG A 252 -3.02 23.47 -2.61
CA ARG A 252 -1.92 22.93 -1.80
C ARG A 252 -0.95 22.13 -2.68
N ASP A 253 -1.46 21.27 -3.54
CA ASP A 253 -0.62 20.37 -4.32
C ASP A 253 0.20 21.15 -5.38
N PHE A 254 -0.36 22.21 -5.98
CA PHE A 254 0.41 23.16 -6.80
C PHE A 254 1.49 23.92 -6.00
N GLU A 255 1.16 24.34 -4.78
CA GLU A 255 2.10 25.07 -3.90
C GLU A 255 3.22 24.16 -3.38
N GLN A 256 2.93 22.90 -3.05
CA GLN A 256 3.94 21.89 -2.70
C GLN A 256 4.86 21.56 -3.89
N ASN A 257 4.38 21.74 -5.12
CA ASN A 257 5.21 21.69 -6.33
C ASN A 257 6.00 22.98 -6.59
N GLY A 258 5.90 23.98 -5.73
CA GLY A 258 6.71 25.20 -5.80
C GLY A 258 6.18 26.25 -6.76
N LEU A 259 4.91 26.20 -7.16
CA LEU A 259 4.31 27.26 -7.98
C LEU A 259 4.09 28.57 -7.22
N ASN A 260 4.13 28.55 -5.88
CA ASN A 260 4.21 29.76 -5.06
C ASN A 260 5.63 30.34 -4.93
N LEU A 261 6.66 29.63 -5.40
CA LEU A 261 8.05 30.06 -5.34
C LEU A 261 8.42 30.96 -6.52
N THR A 262 9.46 31.76 -6.32
CA THR A 262 10.12 32.48 -7.43
C THR A 262 10.75 31.48 -8.41
N LEU A 263 10.91 31.88 -9.67
CA LEU A 263 11.49 31.02 -10.72
C LEU A 263 12.84 30.43 -10.30
N SER A 264 13.75 31.23 -9.74
CA SER A 264 15.06 30.78 -9.26
C SER A 264 14.95 29.73 -8.15
N LYS A 265 14.03 29.90 -7.20
CA LYS A 265 13.79 28.89 -6.15
C LYS A 265 13.18 27.61 -6.73
N ARG A 266 12.29 27.74 -7.72
CA ARG A 266 11.66 26.61 -8.42
C ARG A 266 12.70 25.76 -9.16
N GLU A 267 13.64 26.39 -9.87
CA GLU A 267 14.75 25.70 -10.55
C GLU A 267 15.67 24.96 -9.56
N GLU A 268 15.95 25.57 -8.40
CA GLU A 268 16.75 24.91 -7.36
C GLU A 268 15.98 23.74 -6.72
N VAL A 269 14.68 23.88 -6.44
CA VAL A 269 13.83 22.76 -5.98
C VAL A 269 13.90 21.61 -6.98
N GLN A 270 13.72 21.88 -8.27
CA GLN A 270 13.78 20.88 -9.33
C GLN A 270 15.13 20.16 -9.36
N ARG A 271 16.24 20.90 -9.23
CA ARG A 271 17.60 20.33 -9.21
C ARG A 271 17.81 19.41 -8.00
N LEU A 272 17.43 19.86 -6.81
CA LEU A 272 17.55 19.06 -5.58
C LEU A 272 16.72 17.78 -5.66
N ARG A 273 15.52 17.90 -6.19
CA ARG A 273 14.57 16.81 -6.44
C ARG A 273 15.17 15.72 -7.34
N VAL A 274 15.76 16.10 -8.48
CA VAL A 274 16.49 15.18 -9.38
C VAL A 274 17.64 14.48 -8.64
N GLN A 275 18.48 15.22 -7.93
CA GLN A 275 19.63 14.66 -7.22
C GLN A 275 19.21 13.69 -6.11
N ILE A 276 18.16 14.02 -5.36
CA ILE A 276 17.60 13.14 -4.31
C ILE A 276 17.11 11.82 -4.93
N GLU A 277 16.44 11.88 -6.08
CA GLU A 277 15.94 10.67 -6.74
C GLU A 277 17.08 9.82 -7.31
N GLU A 278 18.06 10.43 -7.98
CA GLU A 278 19.25 9.73 -8.49
C GLU A 278 20.00 8.99 -7.37
N LEU A 279 20.20 9.64 -6.22
CA LEU A 279 20.84 9.02 -5.06
C LEU A 279 19.95 7.94 -4.41
N SER A 280 18.63 8.15 -4.36
CA SER A 280 17.70 7.14 -3.83
C SER A 280 17.71 5.87 -4.67
N MET A 281 17.69 6.02 -6.00
CA MET A 281 17.81 4.91 -6.95
C MET A 281 19.17 4.22 -6.84
N ARG A 282 20.27 4.99 -6.72
CA ARG A 282 21.60 4.42 -6.50
C ARG A 282 21.68 3.59 -5.22
N TYR A 283 21.11 4.09 -4.13
CA TYR A 283 21.07 3.39 -2.84
C TYR A 283 20.36 2.02 -2.97
N ILE A 284 19.20 2.00 -3.64
CA ILE A 284 18.41 0.79 -3.87
C ILE A 284 19.14 -0.16 -4.83
N GLN A 285 19.71 0.36 -5.91
CA GLN A 285 20.44 -0.41 -6.91
C GLN A 285 21.65 -1.13 -6.27
N ASN A 286 22.42 -0.43 -5.43
CA ASN A 286 23.53 -1.03 -4.69
C ASN A 286 23.07 -2.25 -3.86
N LEU A 287 21.92 -2.17 -3.18
CA LEU A 287 21.35 -3.29 -2.42
C LEU A 287 20.79 -4.42 -3.30
N ASN A 288 20.28 -4.07 -4.48
CA ASN A 288 19.77 -5.03 -5.45
C ASN A 288 20.89 -5.78 -6.16
N ASP A 289 22.01 -5.13 -6.44
CA ASP A 289 23.18 -5.71 -7.10
C ASP A 289 24.11 -6.45 -6.13
N ASP A 290 23.85 -6.35 -4.82
CA ASP A 290 24.55 -7.11 -3.80
C ASP A 290 24.38 -8.63 -4.02
N ASN A 291 25.48 -9.24 -4.46
CA ASN A 291 25.60 -10.67 -4.69
C ASN A 291 26.45 -11.36 -3.61
N THR A 292 26.65 -10.71 -2.46
CA THR A 292 27.41 -11.28 -1.35
C THR A 292 26.78 -12.58 -0.88
N PHE A 293 27.63 -13.58 -0.67
CA PHE A 293 27.24 -14.87 -0.14
C PHE A 293 28.29 -15.38 0.84
N LEU A 294 27.86 -16.27 1.72
CA LEU A 294 28.71 -17.00 2.65
C LEU A 294 28.65 -18.49 2.28
N LEU A 295 29.77 -19.18 2.50
CA LEU A 295 29.90 -20.61 2.21
C LEU A 295 29.98 -21.39 3.51
N PHE A 296 29.07 -22.34 3.67
CA PHE A 296 28.99 -23.17 4.87
C PHE A 296 29.00 -24.66 4.53
N ASN A 297 29.58 -25.44 5.43
CA ASN A 297 29.52 -26.89 5.42
C ASN A 297 28.17 -27.34 6.01
N GLU A 298 27.79 -28.61 5.79
CA GLU A 298 26.54 -29.16 6.33
C GLU A 298 26.45 -29.06 7.86
N THR A 299 27.58 -29.28 8.55
CA THR A 299 27.67 -29.17 10.02
C THR A 299 27.45 -27.75 10.53
N GLU A 300 27.82 -26.73 9.74
CA GLU A 300 27.66 -25.32 10.09
C GLU A 300 26.21 -24.83 9.87
N LEU A 301 25.43 -25.58 9.09
CA LEU A 301 24.01 -25.33 8.80
C LEU A 301 23.06 -26.24 9.62
N PHE A 302 23.57 -26.84 10.70
CA PHE A 302 22.81 -27.76 11.52
C PHE A 302 21.54 -27.10 12.11
N GLY A 303 20.42 -27.81 12.01
CA GLY A 303 19.10 -27.35 12.47
C GLY A 303 18.18 -26.80 11.38
N LEU A 304 18.72 -26.48 10.20
CA LEU A 304 17.91 -26.03 9.08
C LEU A 304 17.04 -27.16 8.51
N PRO A 305 15.80 -26.87 8.05
CA PRO A 305 14.94 -27.86 7.42
C PRO A 305 15.60 -28.51 6.19
N PRO A 306 15.45 -29.82 5.96
CA PRO A 306 16.05 -30.50 4.81
C PRO A 306 15.64 -29.90 3.47
N GLU A 307 14.39 -29.46 3.33
CA GLU A 307 13.90 -28.81 2.12
C GLU A 307 14.58 -27.46 1.85
N PHE A 308 14.93 -26.72 2.90
CA PHE A 308 15.71 -25.48 2.77
C PHE A 308 17.14 -25.80 2.28
N LEU A 309 17.80 -26.80 2.87
CA LEU A 309 19.14 -27.21 2.43
C LEU A 309 19.18 -27.67 0.97
N LYS A 310 18.13 -28.34 0.49
CA LYS A 310 17.98 -28.75 -0.91
C LYS A 310 17.80 -27.56 -1.86
N SER A 311 17.22 -26.46 -1.39
CA SER A 311 17.05 -25.24 -2.21
C SER A 311 18.31 -24.40 -2.36
N LEU A 312 19.35 -24.65 -1.56
CA LEU A 312 20.60 -23.89 -1.63
C LEU A 312 21.50 -24.39 -2.77
N ASP A 313 22.03 -23.46 -3.54
CA ASP A 313 23.10 -23.74 -4.48
C ASP A 313 24.36 -24.26 -3.75
N LYS A 314 25.16 -25.07 -4.44
CA LYS A 314 26.46 -25.53 -3.95
C LYS A 314 27.60 -24.90 -4.75
N ALA A 315 28.65 -24.50 -4.06
CA ALA A 315 29.89 -24.08 -4.69
C ALA A 315 30.70 -25.29 -5.18
N GLU A 316 31.72 -25.05 -6.00
CA GLU A 316 32.59 -26.10 -6.57
C GLU A 316 33.26 -26.98 -5.50
N ASN A 317 33.52 -26.42 -4.32
CA ASN A 317 34.08 -27.13 -3.17
C ASN A 317 33.05 -27.93 -2.35
N GLY A 318 31.80 -28.05 -2.83
CA GLY A 318 30.72 -28.79 -2.17
C GLY A 318 30.03 -28.07 -1.01
N LYS A 319 30.47 -26.86 -0.64
CA LYS A 319 29.83 -26.05 0.42
C LYS A 319 28.52 -25.44 -0.07
N PHE A 320 27.58 -25.27 0.84
CA PHE A 320 26.30 -24.59 0.58
C PHE A 320 26.51 -23.08 0.48
N LYS A 321 25.90 -22.47 -0.53
CA LYS A 321 25.95 -21.03 -0.78
C LYS A 321 24.73 -20.35 -0.16
N VAL A 322 24.96 -19.53 0.86
CA VAL A 322 23.94 -18.72 1.51
C VAL A 322 24.08 -17.28 1.04
N THR A 323 23.16 -16.80 0.20
CA THR A 323 23.14 -15.39 -0.23
C THR A 323 22.55 -14.49 0.84
N LEU A 324 22.95 -13.22 0.89
CA LEU A 324 22.42 -12.24 1.85
C LEU A 324 21.05 -11.66 1.44
N ARG A 325 20.12 -12.54 1.05
CA ARG A 325 18.74 -12.20 0.71
C ARG A 325 17.83 -12.64 1.85
N SER A 326 16.74 -11.91 2.07
CA SER A 326 15.80 -12.15 3.17
C SER A 326 15.28 -13.60 3.21
N HIS A 327 15.01 -14.20 2.06
CA HIS A 327 14.54 -15.60 1.95
C HIS A 327 15.58 -16.66 2.35
N HIS A 328 16.87 -16.33 2.42
CA HIS A 328 17.90 -17.20 3.00
C HIS A 328 18.24 -16.81 4.44
N VAL A 329 18.30 -15.50 4.72
CA VAL A 329 18.73 -14.97 6.02
C VAL A 329 17.71 -15.23 7.13
N SER A 330 16.42 -14.98 6.90
CA SER A 330 15.39 -15.19 7.96
C SER A 330 15.28 -16.67 8.37
N PRO A 331 15.15 -17.64 7.45
CA PRO A 331 15.13 -19.06 7.84
C PRO A 331 16.42 -19.49 8.55
N LEU A 332 17.58 -18.99 8.13
CA LEU A 332 18.83 -19.29 8.80
C LEU A 332 18.85 -18.77 10.24
N LEU A 333 18.45 -17.51 10.46
CA LEU A 333 18.41 -16.92 11.80
C LEU A 333 17.32 -17.52 12.70
N GLU A 334 16.26 -18.11 12.13
CA GLU A 334 15.17 -18.76 12.87
C GLU A 334 15.46 -20.22 13.24
N PHE A 335 16.14 -20.97 12.38
CA PHE A 335 16.27 -22.44 12.52
C PHE A 335 17.70 -22.94 12.74
N CYS A 336 18.72 -22.20 12.33
CA CYS A 336 20.11 -22.67 12.47
C CYS A 336 20.51 -22.72 13.95
N LYS A 337 20.87 -23.92 14.43
CA LYS A 337 21.30 -24.17 15.82
C LYS A 337 22.74 -23.73 16.08
N VAL A 338 23.49 -23.40 15.03
CA VAL A 338 24.91 -23.02 15.14
C VAL A 338 25.02 -21.50 15.33
N GLY A 339 25.24 -21.06 16.56
CA GLY A 339 25.30 -19.62 16.89
C GLY A 339 26.38 -18.83 16.15
N THR A 340 27.54 -19.43 15.90
CA THR A 340 28.60 -18.79 15.10
C THR A 340 28.14 -18.52 13.66
N THR A 341 27.43 -19.46 13.04
CA THR A 341 26.82 -19.29 11.71
C THR A 341 25.78 -18.18 11.73
N ARG A 342 24.86 -18.17 12.73
CA ARG A 342 23.88 -17.09 12.87
C ARG A 342 24.55 -15.73 13.00
N ARG A 343 25.59 -15.61 13.84
CA ARG A 343 26.36 -14.39 14.03
C ARG A 343 27.03 -13.92 12.73
N MET A 344 27.71 -14.82 12.02
CA MET A 344 28.37 -14.49 10.74
C MET A 344 27.36 -13.95 9.73
N VAL A 345 26.19 -14.60 9.61
CA VAL A 345 25.15 -14.18 8.67
C VAL A 345 24.50 -12.86 9.10
N ALA A 346 24.19 -12.69 10.40
CA ALA A 346 23.60 -11.46 10.92
C ALA A 346 24.51 -10.25 10.72
N VAL A 347 25.81 -10.39 11.02
CA VAL A 347 26.81 -9.33 10.81
C VAL A 347 26.95 -9.01 9.34
N ALA A 348 27.15 -10.02 8.48
CA ALA A 348 27.28 -9.82 7.04
C ALA A 348 26.02 -9.14 6.46
N TYR A 349 24.83 -9.56 6.88
CA TYR A 349 23.57 -8.96 6.44
C TYR A 349 23.40 -7.52 6.92
N GLY A 350 23.81 -7.20 8.16
CA GLY A 350 23.77 -5.83 8.69
C GLY A 350 24.78 -4.87 8.04
N GLN A 351 25.86 -5.40 7.46
CA GLN A 351 26.91 -4.61 6.80
C GLN A 351 26.69 -4.44 5.29
N ARG A 352 25.59 -4.96 4.74
CA ARG A 352 25.31 -4.94 3.30
C ARG A 352 25.40 -3.53 2.73
N CYS A 353 26.26 -3.40 1.72
CA CYS A 353 26.51 -2.15 1.00
C CYS A 353 26.96 -0.98 1.88
N GLY A 354 27.41 -1.18 3.12
CA GLY A 354 27.76 -0.10 4.05
C GLY A 354 28.74 0.92 3.45
N GLU A 355 29.86 0.45 2.91
CA GLU A 355 30.87 1.28 2.24
C GLU A 355 30.32 2.10 1.06
N ALA A 356 29.42 1.51 0.25
CA ALA A 356 28.87 2.14 -0.93
C ALA A 356 27.67 3.08 -0.63
N ASN A 357 26.90 2.77 0.41
CA ASN A 357 25.63 3.43 0.71
C ASN A 357 25.72 4.45 1.84
N LEU A 358 26.78 4.44 2.66
CA LEU A 358 26.93 5.40 3.76
C LEU A 358 27.03 6.85 3.24
N SER A 359 27.91 7.11 2.27
CA SER A 359 28.06 8.44 1.65
C SER A 359 26.80 8.88 0.90
N VAL A 360 26.16 7.95 0.17
CA VAL A 360 24.89 8.20 -0.51
C VAL A 360 23.80 8.61 0.48
N PHE A 361 23.75 7.96 1.65
CA PHE A 361 22.79 8.28 2.71
C PHE A 361 23.05 9.66 3.33
N GLU A 362 24.31 10.00 3.63
CA GLU A 362 24.70 11.31 4.15
C GLU A 362 24.29 12.44 3.18
N ASP A 363 24.61 12.29 1.89
CA ASP A 363 24.22 13.22 0.84
C ASP A 363 22.69 13.37 0.75
N LEU A 364 21.95 12.24 0.83
CA LEU A 364 20.48 12.25 0.83
C LEU A 364 19.92 13.04 2.02
N VAL A 365 20.47 12.87 3.22
CA VAL A 365 20.03 13.62 4.42
C VAL A 365 20.27 15.11 4.23
N HIS A 366 21.44 15.51 3.73
CA HIS A 366 21.77 16.91 3.48
C HIS A 366 20.86 17.54 2.41
N LEU A 367 20.66 16.87 1.27
CA LEU A 367 19.82 17.38 0.19
C LEU A 367 18.35 17.49 0.59
N ARG A 368 17.83 16.49 1.33
CA ARG A 368 16.45 16.53 1.85
C ARG A 368 16.27 17.67 2.85
N HIS A 369 17.24 17.92 3.72
CA HIS A 369 17.19 19.07 4.62
C HIS A 369 17.20 20.39 3.84
N LYS A 370 18.10 20.54 2.86
CA LYS A 370 18.18 21.74 2.01
C LYS A 370 16.87 21.99 1.25
N LEU A 371 16.26 20.95 0.69
CA LEU A 371 14.96 21.00 0.02
C LEU A 371 13.87 21.51 0.98
N ALA A 372 13.79 20.96 2.19
CA ALA A 372 12.80 21.37 3.18
C ALA A 372 12.96 22.85 3.58
N ARG A 373 14.19 23.32 3.81
CA ARG A 373 14.47 24.73 4.12
C ARG A 373 14.06 25.66 2.99
N LEU A 374 14.31 25.25 1.73
CA LEU A 374 13.93 26.02 0.54
C LEU A 374 12.41 26.18 0.40
N LEU A 375 11.66 25.14 0.81
CA LEU A 375 10.19 25.11 0.82
C LEU A 375 9.56 25.76 2.07
N GLY A 376 10.38 26.27 3.01
CA GLY A 376 9.91 26.98 4.20
C GLY A 376 9.70 26.10 5.44
N TYR A 377 10.10 24.84 5.41
CA TYR A 377 10.02 23.93 6.55
C TYR A 377 11.31 23.99 7.41
N SER A 378 11.18 23.68 8.69
CA SER A 378 12.30 23.58 9.65
C SER A 378 13.23 22.40 9.32
N ASN A 379 12.66 21.26 8.97
CA ASN A 379 13.34 20.01 8.65
C ASN A 379 12.51 19.19 7.64
N PHE A 380 13.10 18.12 7.09
CA PHE A 380 12.42 17.28 6.10
C PHE A 380 11.28 16.44 6.68
N ALA A 381 11.35 16.06 7.97
CA ALA A 381 10.29 15.28 8.60
C ALA A 381 8.98 16.08 8.65
N ASP A 382 9.02 17.36 9.02
CA ASP A 382 7.85 18.26 9.01
C ASP A 382 7.25 18.40 7.61
N TYR A 383 8.09 18.57 6.58
CA TYR A 383 7.63 18.53 5.18
C TYR A 383 6.94 17.19 4.84
N ALA A 384 7.53 16.06 5.23
CA ALA A 384 7.05 14.73 4.87
C ALA A 384 5.72 14.33 5.56
N VAL A 385 5.43 14.90 6.73
CA VAL A 385 4.26 14.53 7.55
C VAL A 385 3.12 15.55 7.55
N GLU A 386 3.31 16.76 7.00
CA GLU A 386 2.29 17.82 6.92
C GLU A 386 0.95 17.32 6.36
N SER A 387 1.01 16.55 5.26
CA SER A 387 -0.17 16.00 4.59
C SER A 387 -0.76 14.76 5.28
N ARG A 388 -0.06 14.18 6.25
CA ARG A 388 -0.47 12.97 6.98
C ARG A 388 -1.35 13.34 8.19
N MET A 389 -1.88 12.33 8.87
CA MET A 389 -2.69 12.52 10.08
C MET A 389 -1.87 13.11 11.24
N ALA A 390 -0.58 12.77 11.33
CA ALA A 390 0.31 13.23 12.41
C ALA A 390 0.64 14.74 12.39
N LYS A 391 0.56 15.39 11.22
CA LYS A 391 0.82 16.82 10.95
C LYS A 391 2.22 17.35 11.23
N THR A 392 2.88 16.96 12.32
CA THR A 392 4.20 17.47 12.71
C THR A 392 5.13 16.34 13.12
N SER A 393 6.43 16.54 12.95
CA SER A 393 7.46 15.60 13.40
C SER A 393 7.44 15.43 14.92
N ALA A 394 7.18 16.51 15.68
CA ALA A 394 7.06 16.46 17.14
C ALA A 394 5.97 15.47 17.59
N LYS A 395 4.80 15.47 16.94
CA LYS A 395 3.73 14.54 17.31
C LYS A 395 4.06 13.09 16.98
N VAL A 396 4.88 12.86 15.94
CA VAL A 396 5.41 11.53 15.63
C VAL A 396 6.36 11.06 16.73
N PHE A 397 7.29 11.91 17.17
CA PHE A 397 8.20 11.56 18.27
C PHE A 397 7.47 11.28 19.58
N GLU A 398 6.53 12.16 19.97
CA GLU A 398 5.69 11.96 21.16
C GLU A 398 4.98 10.60 21.13
N PHE A 399 4.38 10.25 19.98
CA PHE A 399 3.70 8.96 19.80
C PHE A 399 4.66 7.76 19.90
N LEU A 400 5.85 7.84 19.29
CA LEU A 400 6.83 6.76 19.33
C LEU A 400 7.45 6.59 20.72
N GLU A 401 7.68 7.69 21.44
CA GLU A 401 8.20 7.68 22.81
C GLU A 401 7.16 7.12 23.79
N ASP A 402 5.89 7.49 23.67
CA ASP A 402 4.80 6.93 24.47
C ASP A 402 4.64 5.42 24.24
N ILE A 403 4.66 4.97 22.98
CA ILE A 403 4.67 3.52 22.66
C ILE A 403 5.88 2.84 23.29
N SER A 404 7.08 3.42 23.14
CA SER A 404 8.30 2.84 23.69
C SER A 404 8.20 2.72 25.20
N ALA A 405 7.75 3.75 25.90
CA ALA A 405 7.60 3.76 27.35
C ALA A 405 6.60 2.67 27.82
N ASN A 406 5.46 2.55 27.15
CA ASN A 406 4.42 1.59 27.50
C ASN A 406 4.78 0.12 27.17
N LEU A 407 5.67 -0.11 26.18
CA LEU A 407 6.10 -1.46 25.79
C LEU A 407 7.40 -1.91 26.46
N THR A 408 8.15 -1.02 27.10
CA THR A 408 9.49 -1.32 27.63
C THR A 408 9.47 -2.48 28.63
N ASP A 409 8.54 -2.49 29.59
CA ASP A 409 8.48 -3.54 30.61
C ASP A 409 8.17 -4.93 29.99
N SER A 410 7.24 -4.99 29.02
CA SER A 410 6.91 -6.24 28.30
C SER A 410 8.10 -6.71 27.47
N ALA A 411 8.72 -5.81 26.71
CA ALA A 411 9.89 -6.12 25.88
C ALA A 411 11.08 -6.62 26.72
N MET A 412 11.30 -6.03 27.91
CA MET A 412 12.35 -6.48 28.83
C MET A 412 12.03 -7.85 29.44
N SER A 413 10.77 -8.14 29.77
CA SER A 413 10.34 -9.46 30.23
C SER A 413 10.52 -10.53 29.16
N GLU A 414 10.11 -10.23 27.92
CA GLU A 414 10.31 -11.12 26.77
C GLU A 414 11.79 -11.35 26.49
N LEU A 415 12.60 -10.30 26.45
CA LEU A 415 14.05 -10.41 26.26
C LEU A 415 14.72 -11.25 27.35
N THR A 416 14.26 -11.12 28.60
CA THR A 416 14.74 -11.94 29.71
C THR A 416 14.39 -13.41 29.49
N THR A 417 13.16 -13.70 29.05
CA THR A 417 12.74 -15.05 28.65
C THR A 417 13.64 -15.65 27.57
N LEU A 418 14.00 -14.87 26.55
CA LEU A 418 14.90 -15.32 25.47
C LEU A 418 16.32 -15.63 26.00
N LYS A 419 16.85 -14.75 26.86
CA LYS A 419 18.17 -14.91 27.49
C LYS A 419 18.23 -16.14 28.39
N ASP A 420 17.22 -16.33 29.23
CA ASP A 420 17.11 -17.49 30.11
C ASP A 420 17.02 -18.78 29.31
N LEU A 421 16.29 -18.78 28.19
CA LEU A 421 16.21 -19.95 27.33
C LEU A 421 17.57 -20.32 26.69
N LYS A 422 18.36 -19.31 26.27
CA LYS A 422 19.74 -19.53 25.80
C LYS A 422 20.60 -20.18 26.89
N LEU A 423 20.54 -19.65 28.12
CA LEU A 423 21.31 -20.16 29.26
C LEU A 423 20.91 -21.59 29.64
N GLN A 424 19.61 -21.91 29.59
CA GLN A 424 19.10 -23.25 29.92
C GLN A 424 19.51 -24.30 28.88
N LYS A 425 19.44 -23.96 27.59
CA LYS A 425 19.72 -24.88 26.49
C LYS A 425 21.18 -25.32 26.46
N LYS A 426 22.12 -24.44 26.83
CA LYS A 426 23.58 -24.67 26.79
C LYS A 426 24.08 -25.21 25.43
N GLU A 427 23.32 -25.02 24.36
CA GLU A 427 23.66 -25.50 23.00
C GLU A 427 24.93 -24.80 22.47
N GLU A 428 25.25 -23.60 22.99
CA GLU A 428 26.33 -22.73 22.52
C GLU A 428 27.30 -22.31 23.64
N GLY A 429 27.31 -23.02 24.77
CA GLY A 429 28.14 -22.69 25.94
C GLY A 429 27.75 -21.35 26.61
N GLU A 430 28.75 -20.61 27.10
CA GLU A 430 28.58 -19.33 27.82
C GLU A 430 28.58 -18.08 26.91
N SER A 431 28.30 -18.24 25.61
CA SER A 431 28.26 -17.11 24.68
C SER A 431 27.16 -16.10 25.09
N PRO A 432 27.46 -14.79 25.17
CA PRO A 432 26.47 -13.79 25.55
C PRO A 432 25.32 -13.76 24.52
N PHE A 433 24.13 -13.38 24.97
CA PHE A 433 22.98 -13.20 24.08
C PHE A 433 23.22 -11.99 23.16
N GLY A 434 23.15 -12.22 21.85
CA GLY A 434 23.37 -11.23 20.81
C GLY A 434 22.14 -10.96 19.96
N ILE A 435 22.26 -10.04 19.01
CA ILE A 435 21.18 -9.69 18.09
C ILE A 435 20.84 -10.87 17.14
N GLU A 436 21.85 -11.67 16.82
CA GLU A 436 21.77 -12.90 16.02
C GLU A 436 20.92 -14.01 16.66
N ASP A 437 20.61 -13.88 17.95
CA ASP A 437 19.90 -14.87 18.73
C ASP A 437 18.39 -14.62 18.79
N ILE A 438 17.95 -13.37 18.56
CA ILE A 438 16.54 -12.97 18.77
C ILE A 438 15.59 -13.86 17.99
N LEU A 439 15.77 -13.99 16.67
CA LEU A 439 14.87 -14.77 15.81
C LEU A 439 14.85 -16.25 16.19
N TYR A 440 16.02 -16.83 16.50
CA TYR A 440 16.14 -18.22 16.90
C TYR A 440 15.37 -18.48 18.20
N TYR A 441 15.61 -17.69 19.25
CA TYR A 441 14.98 -17.94 20.55
C TYR A 441 13.50 -17.52 20.58
N VAL A 442 13.07 -16.51 19.83
CA VAL A 442 11.63 -16.23 19.62
C VAL A 442 10.97 -17.47 19.05
N LYS A 443 11.55 -18.06 18.00
CA LYS A 443 11.02 -19.29 17.40
C LYS A 443 10.98 -20.46 18.39
N ARG A 444 12.01 -20.64 19.22
CA ARG A 444 12.04 -21.69 20.26
C ARG A 444 11.00 -21.44 21.36
N VAL A 445 10.80 -20.19 21.79
CA VAL A 445 9.77 -19.83 22.77
C VAL A 445 8.39 -20.09 22.19
N ASP A 446 8.15 -19.71 20.94
CA ASP A 446 6.88 -19.94 20.26
C ASP A 446 6.58 -21.44 20.16
N GLU A 447 7.56 -22.26 19.76
CA GLU A 447 7.42 -23.72 19.71
C GLU A 447 7.17 -24.35 21.10
N GLN A 448 7.70 -23.76 22.18
CA GLN A 448 7.48 -24.27 23.54
C GLN A 448 6.13 -23.82 24.13
N LYS A 449 5.71 -22.59 23.84
CA LYS A 449 4.47 -22.01 24.37
C LYS A 449 3.26 -22.43 23.56
N PHE A 450 3.41 -22.58 22.26
CA PHE A 450 2.33 -22.84 21.33
C PHE A 450 2.62 -24.13 20.56
N ASP A 451 1.93 -25.20 20.95
CA ASP A 451 1.95 -26.49 20.24
C ASP A 451 1.12 -26.40 18.94
N LEU A 452 1.57 -25.55 18.01
CA LEU A 452 0.89 -25.25 16.76
C LEU A 452 1.61 -25.90 15.57
N ASP A 453 1.02 -26.96 15.03
CA ASP A 453 1.42 -27.52 13.75
C ASP A 453 0.72 -26.78 12.60
N PHE A 454 1.41 -25.81 12.00
CA PHE A 454 0.91 -25.10 10.81
C PHE A 454 0.64 -26.03 9.61
N GLY A 455 1.30 -27.18 9.53
CA GLY A 455 1.07 -28.22 8.55
C GLY A 455 -0.28 -28.93 8.73
N ALA A 456 -0.74 -29.08 9.98
CA ALA A 456 -2.09 -29.53 10.31
C ALA A 456 -3.12 -28.40 10.16
N VAL A 457 -2.83 -27.20 10.70
CA VAL A 457 -3.75 -26.05 10.67
C VAL A 457 -4.14 -25.69 9.24
N LYS A 458 -3.21 -25.63 8.29
CA LYS A 458 -3.51 -25.27 6.89
C LYS A 458 -4.56 -26.19 6.23
N GLN A 459 -4.70 -27.43 6.70
CA GLN A 459 -5.68 -28.39 6.16
C GLN A 459 -7.13 -27.96 6.48
N TYR A 460 -7.32 -27.13 7.51
CA TYR A 460 -8.63 -26.56 7.90
C TYR A 460 -8.99 -25.27 7.14
N PHE A 461 -8.06 -24.71 6.36
CA PHE A 461 -8.28 -23.49 5.58
C PHE A 461 -8.25 -23.72 4.05
N PRO A 462 -9.07 -24.64 3.47
CA PRO A 462 -9.26 -24.69 2.03
C PRO A 462 -9.74 -23.34 1.48
N VAL A 463 -9.14 -22.86 0.40
CA VAL A 463 -9.39 -21.52 -0.17
C VAL A 463 -10.88 -21.27 -0.43
N SER A 464 -11.61 -22.27 -0.94
CA SER A 464 -13.06 -22.16 -1.20
C SER A 464 -13.86 -21.90 0.08
N LEU A 465 -13.52 -22.58 1.18
CA LEU A 465 -14.18 -22.42 2.48
C LEU A 465 -13.85 -21.05 3.09
N VAL A 466 -12.57 -20.65 3.06
CA VAL A 466 -12.12 -19.36 3.58
C VAL A 466 -12.80 -18.22 2.84
N LEU A 467 -12.82 -18.27 1.51
CA LEU A 467 -13.44 -17.22 0.70
C LEU A 467 -14.94 -17.09 1.01
N SER A 468 -15.67 -18.21 1.05
CA SER A 468 -17.09 -18.19 1.42
C SER A 468 -17.32 -17.60 2.82
N GLY A 469 -16.48 -17.96 3.80
CA GLY A 469 -16.58 -17.46 5.16
C GLY A 469 -16.28 -15.97 5.26
N VAL A 470 -15.21 -15.49 4.62
CA VAL A 470 -14.83 -14.08 4.59
C VAL A 470 -15.91 -13.23 3.93
N LEU A 471 -16.42 -13.65 2.77
CA LEU A 471 -17.52 -12.96 2.09
C LEU A 471 -18.77 -12.91 2.98
N LYS A 472 -19.12 -14.00 3.68
CA LYS A 472 -20.25 -14.02 4.60
C LYS A 472 -20.09 -13.04 5.77
N ILE A 473 -18.91 -12.98 6.38
CA ILE A 473 -18.61 -12.01 7.45
C ILE A 473 -18.84 -10.57 6.96
N PHE A 474 -18.35 -10.24 5.76
CA PHE A 474 -18.52 -8.91 5.20
C PHE A 474 -19.97 -8.59 4.83
N GLN A 475 -20.73 -9.56 4.30
CA GLN A 475 -22.16 -9.40 4.04
C GLN A 475 -22.93 -9.09 5.33
N ASP A 476 -22.66 -9.82 6.40
CA ASP A 476 -23.36 -9.67 7.68
C ASP A 476 -22.98 -8.37 8.40
N LEU A 477 -21.69 -8.02 8.39
CA LEU A 477 -21.18 -6.83 9.08
C LEU A 477 -21.64 -5.52 8.41
N PHE A 478 -21.67 -5.50 7.07
CA PHE A 478 -21.93 -4.28 6.31
C PHE A 478 -23.31 -4.23 5.64
N GLY A 479 -24.14 -5.26 5.82
CA GLY A 479 -25.43 -5.34 5.14
C GLY A 479 -25.28 -5.38 3.62
N LEU A 480 -24.35 -6.21 3.13
CA LEU A 480 -24.06 -6.35 1.70
C LEU A 480 -24.53 -7.70 1.18
N ARG A 481 -24.68 -7.79 -0.15
CA ARG A 481 -24.85 -9.04 -0.88
C ARG A 481 -23.82 -9.10 -1.99
N PHE A 482 -23.07 -10.19 -2.03
CA PHE A 482 -22.09 -10.47 -3.08
C PHE A 482 -22.64 -11.55 -4.00
N GLU A 483 -22.72 -11.24 -5.28
CA GLU A 483 -23.17 -12.17 -6.31
C GLU A 483 -22.05 -12.36 -7.34
N GLU A 484 -21.65 -13.60 -7.59
CA GLU A 484 -20.65 -13.88 -8.62
C GLU A 484 -21.26 -13.71 -10.01
N ILE A 485 -20.54 -13.02 -10.88
CA ILE A 485 -20.92 -12.86 -12.29
C ILE A 485 -20.21 -13.94 -13.10
N GLU A 486 -20.97 -14.96 -13.48
CA GLU A 486 -20.47 -16.02 -14.35
C GLU A 486 -20.19 -15.50 -15.76
N ASN A 487 -19.16 -16.04 -16.43
CA ASN A 487 -18.76 -15.67 -17.79
C ASN A 487 -18.45 -14.18 -17.98
N ALA A 488 -18.03 -13.49 -16.92
CA ALA A 488 -17.57 -12.12 -16.98
C ALA A 488 -16.32 -11.97 -17.86
N GLU A 489 -16.15 -10.80 -18.46
CA GLU A 489 -14.90 -10.44 -19.10
C GLU A 489 -13.80 -10.29 -18.04
N VAL A 490 -12.76 -11.13 -18.11
CA VAL A 490 -11.65 -11.17 -17.17
C VAL A 490 -10.31 -11.32 -17.91
N TRP A 491 -9.21 -10.95 -17.26
CA TRP A 491 -7.86 -11.05 -17.85
C TRP A 491 -7.20 -12.42 -17.72
N HIS A 492 -7.78 -13.32 -16.92
CA HIS A 492 -7.29 -14.69 -16.73
C HIS A 492 -8.44 -15.60 -16.27
N SER A 493 -8.40 -16.89 -16.63
CA SER A 493 -9.50 -17.83 -16.37
C SER A 493 -9.78 -18.09 -14.89
N ASP A 494 -8.77 -17.88 -14.04
CA ASP A 494 -8.87 -18.08 -12.60
C ASP A 494 -9.42 -16.85 -11.85
N VAL A 495 -9.69 -15.76 -12.57
CA VAL A 495 -10.21 -14.52 -12.00
C VAL A 495 -11.72 -14.63 -11.88
N ARG A 496 -12.24 -14.26 -10.72
CA ARG A 496 -13.68 -14.23 -10.43
C ARG A 496 -14.14 -12.79 -10.30
N LEU A 497 -15.34 -12.47 -10.77
CA LEU A 497 -15.95 -11.15 -10.64
C LEU A 497 -17.19 -11.25 -9.76
N PHE A 498 -17.36 -10.31 -8.84
CA PHE A 498 -18.53 -10.20 -7.99
C PHE A 498 -19.17 -8.82 -8.11
N SER A 499 -20.50 -8.76 -8.17
CA SER A 499 -21.25 -7.53 -7.89
C SER A 499 -21.48 -7.38 -6.39
N VAL A 500 -21.43 -6.14 -5.93
CA VAL A 500 -21.68 -5.72 -4.55
C VAL A 500 -22.99 -4.96 -4.52
N LEU A 501 -23.99 -5.51 -3.84
CA LEU A 501 -25.31 -4.92 -3.71
C LEU A 501 -25.58 -4.58 -2.24
N ASP A 502 -26.34 -3.52 -2.02
CA ASP A 502 -26.95 -3.27 -0.72
C ASP A 502 -27.96 -4.38 -0.39
N PHE A 503 -27.89 -4.93 0.82
CA PHE A 503 -28.78 -6.02 1.21
C PHE A 503 -30.25 -5.59 1.24
N SER A 504 -30.54 -4.34 1.64
CA SER A 504 -31.89 -3.86 1.89
C SER A 504 -32.62 -3.38 0.63
N SER A 505 -31.92 -2.59 -0.19
CA SER A 505 -32.46 -1.91 -1.37
C SER A 505 -32.12 -2.64 -2.67
N SER A 506 -31.17 -3.58 -2.66
CA SER A 506 -30.56 -4.16 -3.86
C SER A 506 -29.92 -3.11 -4.78
N GLU A 507 -29.56 -1.93 -4.26
CA GLU A 507 -28.77 -0.94 -4.99
C GLU A 507 -27.37 -1.51 -5.28
N LEU A 508 -26.92 -1.38 -6.54
CA LEU A 508 -25.57 -1.75 -6.92
C LEU A 508 -24.56 -0.71 -6.39
N PHE A 509 -23.65 -1.14 -5.52
CA PHE A 509 -22.55 -0.31 -5.03
C PHE A 509 -21.30 -0.40 -5.90
N GLY A 510 -21.09 -1.54 -6.56
CA GLY A 510 -19.94 -1.74 -7.42
C GLY A 510 -19.61 -3.19 -7.70
N TYR A 511 -18.38 -3.40 -8.12
CA TYR A 511 -17.85 -4.72 -8.44
C TYR A 511 -16.47 -4.91 -7.84
N PHE A 512 -16.06 -6.15 -7.62
CA PHE A 512 -14.67 -6.47 -7.35
C PHE A 512 -14.23 -7.74 -8.09
N TYR A 513 -13.00 -7.71 -8.61
CA TYR A 513 -12.32 -8.86 -9.17
C TYR A 513 -11.47 -9.55 -8.10
N LEU A 514 -11.40 -10.87 -8.16
CA LEU A 514 -10.60 -11.69 -7.26
C LEU A 514 -9.61 -12.54 -8.05
N ASP A 515 -8.34 -12.17 -7.96
CA ASP A 515 -7.22 -12.84 -8.63
C ASP A 515 -6.25 -13.42 -7.57
N LEU A 516 -6.52 -14.64 -7.10
CA LEU A 516 -5.81 -15.22 -5.94
C LEU A 516 -4.51 -15.94 -6.28
N TYR A 517 -4.46 -16.60 -7.44
CA TYR A 517 -3.41 -17.58 -7.71
C TYR A 517 -2.17 -16.94 -8.33
N SER A 518 -0.99 -17.43 -7.95
CA SER A 518 0.28 -17.02 -8.54
C SER A 518 0.41 -17.56 -9.96
N ARG A 519 0.98 -16.75 -10.86
CA ARG A 519 1.33 -17.14 -12.23
C ARG A 519 2.48 -16.27 -12.74
N GLU A 520 3.14 -16.72 -13.79
CA GLU A 520 4.22 -15.97 -14.44
C GLU A 520 3.73 -14.60 -14.91
N GLY A 521 4.55 -13.56 -14.68
CA GLY A 521 4.23 -12.19 -15.08
C GLY A 521 3.19 -11.47 -14.21
N LYS A 522 2.52 -12.15 -13.27
CA LYS A 522 1.63 -11.52 -12.28
C LYS A 522 2.45 -10.90 -11.15
N TYR A 523 1.98 -9.77 -10.63
CA TYR A 523 2.49 -9.13 -9.43
C TYR A 523 2.54 -10.12 -8.25
N GLY A 524 3.73 -10.26 -7.65
CA GLY A 524 4.04 -11.31 -6.68
C GLY A 524 3.61 -11.05 -5.23
N HIS A 525 2.98 -9.92 -4.95
CA HIS A 525 2.52 -9.54 -3.60
C HIS A 525 1.01 -9.33 -3.55
N THR A 526 0.44 -9.36 -2.34
CA THR A 526 -0.96 -9.03 -2.11
C THR A 526 -1.19 -7.53 -2.23
N CYS A 527 -2.16 -7.11 -3.05
CA CYS A 527 -2.61 -5.73 -3.15
C CYS A 527 -4.11 -5.64 -3.44
N VAL A 528 -4.67 -4.45 -3.26
CA VAL A 528 -5.99 -4.06 -3.75
C VAL A 528 -5.77 -2.88 -4.70
N MET A 529 -6.37 -2.93 -5.89
CA MET A 529 -6.19 -1.93 -6.92
C MET A 529 -7.55 -1.35 -7.29
N ALA A 530 -7.76 -0.05 -7.13
CA ALA A 530 -8.97 0.57 -7.64
C ALA A 530 -8.89 0.66 -9.18
N LEU A 531 -9.78 -0.05 -9.87
CA LEU A 531 -9.95 0.07 -11.32
C LEU A 531 -10.90 1.23 -11.68
N GLN A 532 -11.86 1.52 -10.81
CA GLN A 532 -12.76 2.66 -10.95
C GLN A 532 -13.17 3.18 -9.57
N ASN A 533 -13.09 4.51 -9.38
CA ASN A 533 -13.55 5.15 -8.16
C ASN A 533 -15.06 5.43 -8.24
N GLY A 534 -15.75 5.26 -7.12
CA GLY A 534 -17.10 5.76 -6.97
C GLY A 534 -17.09 7.29 -7.01
N SER A 535 -17.90 7.88 -7.89
CA SER A 535 -18.00 9.33 -8.05
C SER A 535 -19.41 9.75 -8.44
N LEU A 536 -19.73 11.03 -8.22
CA LEU A 536 -20.95 11.65 -8.73
C LEU A 536 -20.56 12.53 -9.91
N SER A 537 -21.18 12.29 -11.06
CA SER A 537 -21.07 13.20 -12.19
C SER A 537 -21.96 14.43 -11.98
N PHE A 538 -21.69 15.51 -12.72
CA PHE A 538 -22.43 16.77 -12.60
C PHE A 538 -23.94 16.63 -12.89
N ASN A 539 -24.34 15.64 -13.70
CA ASN A 539 -25.75 15.36 -13.97
C ASN A 539 -26.43 14.49 -12.88
N GLY A 540 -25.71 14.17 -11.79
CA GLY A 540 -26.19 13.35 -10.68
C GLY A 540 -26.05 11.85 -10.89
N ALA A 541 -25.56 11.38 -12.05
CA ALA A 541 -25.33 9.96 -12.26
C ALA A 541 -24.14 9.47 -11.42
N ARG A 542 -24.37 8.38 -10.70
CA ARG A 542 -23.37 7.71 -9.87
C ARG A 542 -22.51 6.77 -10.72
N GLN A 543 -21.20 6.99 -10.71
CA GLN A 543 -20.23 6.02 -11.15
C GLN A 543 -20.01 5.01 -10.03
N VAL A 544 -20.16 3.72 -10.33
CA VAL A 544 -19.98 2.65 -9.33
C VAL A 544 -18.49 2.39 -9.09
N THR A 545 -18.15 1.83 -7.93
CA THR A 545 -16.75 1.45 -7.65
C THR A 545 -16.41 0.14 -8.35
N VAL A 546 -15.19 0.00 -8.87
CA VAL A 546 -14.65 -1.27 -9.39
C VAL A 546 -13.28 -1.51 -8.77
N LEU A 547 -13.11 -2.64 -8.09
CA LEU A 547 -11.89 -3.05 -7.38
C LEU A 547 -11.24 -4.30 -7.98
#